data_AF-A0A8S2SPU0-F1
#
_entry.id   AF-A0A8S2SPU0-F1
#
_cell.length_a   1.000
_cell.length_b   1.000
_cell.length_c   1.000
_cell.angle_alpha   90.00
_cell.angle_beta   90.00
_cell.angle_gamma   90.00
#
_symmetry.space_group_name_H-M   'P 1'
#
loop_
_entity.id
_entity.type
_entity.pdbx_description
1 polymer ?
#
loop_
_entity_poly.entity_id
_entity_poly.type
_entity_poly.pdbx_seq_one_letter_code
_entity_poly.pdbx_strand_id
1 'polypeptide(L)'
;QCIMSQTTPERILSNPWYGKGFFEPNQYKVAIERCKNGSDSCGLFTKCIQQRVNIERDYIGALKKWSLTWQKEIQRCQEYGSNKATWFASVIAGEQHSHTHSEIADKLENVIEKISQYQKDNYSKSYIHTRKVKEFEKDFEQAQKGWLKLIRKLEDAKKLSDEA
;
A
#
# COMPACT_ATOMS: atom_id res chain seq x y z
N GLN A 1 -0.26 15.59 -9.28
CA GLN A 1 -1.42 15.07 -10.01
C GLN A 1 -1.38 13.54 -9.98
N CYS A 2 -2.45 12.92 -9.50
CA CYS A 2 -2.55 11.46 -9.35
C CYS A 2 -2.64 10.81 -10.75
N ILE A 3 -1.59 10.10 -11.17
CA ILE A 3 -1.49 9.41 -12.49
C ILE A 3 -2.35 8.12 -12.51
N MET A 4 -3.38 8.04 -11.67
CA MET A 4 -4.21 6.85 -11.46
C MET A 4 -5.50 6.87 -12.30
N SER A 5 -5.81 7.94 -13.02
CA SER A 5 -7.15 8.13 -13.62
C SER A 5 -7.22 8.14 -15.15
N GLN A 6 -6.20 7.69 -15.88
CA GLN A 6 -6.30 7.64 -17.36
C GLN A 6 -5.80 6.29 -17.90
N THR A 7 -6.73 5.40 -18.21
CA THR A 7 -6.56 4.28 -19.13
C THR A 7 -6.72 4.79 -20.57
N THR A 8 -5.90 5.76 -20.96
CA THR A 8 -5.83 6.19 -22.37
C THR A 8 -5.05 5.15 -23.19
N PRO A 9 -5.43 4.91 -24.47
CA PRO A 9 -4.70 4.01 -25.37
C PRO A 9 -3.19 4.32 -25.45
N GLU A 10 -2.83 5.59 -25.31
CA GLU A 10 -1.45 6.09 -25.26
C GLU A 10 -0.61 5.47 -24.14
N ARG A 11 -1.23 5.11 -23.00
CA ARG A 11 -0.53 4.45 -21.88
C ARG A 11 -0.22 2.97 -22.15
N ILE A 12 -0.97 2.36 -23.08
CA ILE A 12 -0.70 1.00 -23.57
C ILE A 12 0.45 1.05 -24.57
N LEU A 13 0.53 2.13 -25.37
CA LEU A 13 1.58 2.33 -26.38
C LEU A 13 2.88 2.94 -25.80
N SER A 14 2.79 3.63 -24.67
CA SER A 14 3.91 4.21 -23.95
C SER A 14 3.71 4.00 -22.46
N ASN A 15 4.63 3.30 -21.81
CA ASN A 15 4.61 3.15 -20.37
C ASN A 15 5.61 4.13 -19.73
N PRO A 16 5.15 5.21 -19.06
CA PRO A 16 6.04 6.24 -18.49
C PRO A 16 7.01 5.67 -17.45
N TRP A 17 6.68 4.53 -16.86
CA TRP A 17 7.48 3.90 -15.81
C TRP A 17 8.55 2.95 -16.37
N TYR A 18 8.42 2.49 -17.62
CA TYR A 18 9.29 1.45 -18.20
C TYR A 18 9.85 1.83 -19.58
N GLY A 19 9.54 3.01 -20.11
CA GLY A 19 10.09 3.56 -21.35
C GLY A 19 9.62 2.87 -22.65
N LYS A 20 8.85 1.77 -22.56
CA LYS A 20 8.32 1.00 -23.69
C LYS A 20 6.85 0.67 -23.51
N GLY A 21 6.09 0.59 -24.61
CA GLY A 21 4.68 0.22 -24.61
C GLY A 21 4.46 -1.25 -24.25
N PHE A 22 3.28 -1.60 -23.77
CA PHE A 22 2.90 -2.97 -23.40
C PHE A 22 3.02 -3.96 -24.56
N PHE A 23 2.72 -3.54 -25.78
CA PHE A 23 2.75 -4.41 -26.97
C PHE A 23 4.14 -4.64 -27.55
N GLU A 24 5.16 -3.92 -27.07
CA GLU A 24 6.55 -4.15 -27.46
C GLU A 24 7.01 -5.57 -27.03
N PRO A 25 7.97 -6.17 -27.74
CA PRO A 25 8.54 -7.47 -27.39
C PRO A 25 8.86 -7.60 -25.89
N ASN A 26 8.29 -8.63 -25.26
CA ASN A 26 8.47 -8.97 -23.84
C ASN A 26 8.00 -7.93 -22.79
N GLN A 27 7.29 -6.85 -23.16
CA GLN A 27 6.86 -5.84 -22.17
C GLN A 27 5.69 -6.30 -21.28
N TYR A 28 4.99 -7.38 -21.64
CA TYR A 28 4.01 -8.03 -20.75
C TYR A 28 4.62 -8.53 -19.43
N LYS A 29 5.95 -8.73 -19.38
CA LYS A 29 6.67 -9.16 -18.16
C LYS A 29 6.44 -8.22 -16.98
N VAL A 30 6.20 -6.93 -17.22
CA VAL A 30 5.83 -5.96 -16.18
C VAL A 30 4.53 -6.38 -15.47
N ALA A 31 3.54 -6.87 -16.22
CA ALA A 31 2.27 -7.34 -15.65
C ALA A 31 2.48 -8.65 -14.87
N ILE A 32 3.36 -9.54 -15.34
CA ILE A 32 3.75 -10.77 -14.64
C ILE A 32 4.44 -10.45 -13.31
N GLU A 33 5.41 -9.54 -13.30
CA GLU A 33 6.10 -9.10 -12.08
C GLU A 33 5.14 -8.43 -11.10
N ARG A 34 4.18 -7.63 -11.57
CA ARG A 34 3.13 -7.07 -10.73
C ARG A 34 2.32 -8.16 -10.00
N CYS A 35 2.01 -9.26 -10.69
CA CYS A 35 1.30 -10.40 -10.08
C CYS A 35 2.18 -11.17 -9.06
N LYS A 36 3.49 -11.24 -9.28
CA LYS A 36 4.44 -11.86 -8.33
C LYS A 36 4.58 -11.02 -7.06
N ASN A 37 4.79 -9.71 -7.23
CA ASN A 37 5.09 -8.77 -6.14
C ASN A 37 3.86 -8.36 -5.31
N GLY A 38 2.68 -8.83 -5.66
CA GLY A 38 1.43 -8.49 -4.96
C GLY A 38 1.44 -8.90 -3.49
N SER A 39 1.99 -10.07 -3.16
CA SER A 39 2.13 -10.52 -1.77
C SER A 39 3.04 -9.59 -0.95
N ASP A 40 4.19 -9.22 -1.52
CA ASP A 40 5.15 -8.33 -0.87
C ASP A 40 4.57 -6.92 -0.68
N SER A 41 3.75 -6.47 -1.64
CA SER A 41 3.01 -5.21 -1.55
C SER A 41 2.01 -5.21 -0.39
N CYS A 42 1.26 -6.30 -0.19
CA CYS A 42 0.41 -6.47 1.00
C CYS A 42 1.24 -6.43 2.29
N GLY A 43 2.38 -7.12 2.33
CA GLY A 43 3.29 -7.09 3.48
C GLY A 43 3.83 -5.69 3.80
N LEU A 44 4.23 -4.93 2.78
CA LEU A 44 4.68 -3.55 2.92
C LEU A 44 3.56 -2.65 3.46
N PHE A 45 2.35 -2.80 2.93
CA PHE A 45 1.21 -2.00 3.36
C PHE A 45 0.81 -2.32 4.82
N THR A 46 0.81 -3.60 5.21
CA THR A 46 0.63 -4.01 6.60
C THR A 46 1.65 -3.35 7.53
N LYS A 47 2.95 -3.36 7.16
CA LYS A 47 4.00 -2.69 7.96
C LYS A 47 3.75 -1.19 8.11
N CYS A 48 3.33 -0.52 7.04
CA CYS A 48 2.99 0.91 7.06
C CYS A 48 1.85 1.20 8.05
N ILE A 49 0.77 0.43 8.00
CA ILE A 49 -0.35 0.59 8.94
C ILE A 49 0.06 0.25 10.36
N GLN A 50 0.88 -0.78 10.57
CA GLN A 50 1.37 -1.14 11.89
C GLN A 50 2.20 -0.01 12.53
N GLN A 51 3.04 0.66 11.74
CA GLN A 51 3.77 1.84 12.22
C GLN A 51 2.80 2.95 12.64
N ARG A 52 1.72 3.16 11.88
CA ARG A 52 0.67 4.11 12.27
C ARG A 52 -0.05 3.69 13.56
N VAL A 53 -0.39 2.42 13.74
CA VAL A 53 -0.98 1.89 14.98
C VAL A 53 -0.07 2.21 16.17
N ASN A 54 1.24 1.97 16.04
CA ASN A 54 2.19 2.24 17.12
C ASN A 54 2.20 3.72 17.53
N ILE A 55 2.15 4.64 16.56
CA ILE A 55 2.05 6.09 16.83
C ILE A 55 0.78 6.40 17.65
N GLU A 56 -0.36 5.81 17.28
CA GLU A 56 -1.61 5.98 18.03
C GLU A 56 -1.47 5.47 19.47
N ARG A 57 -0.91 4.25 19.65
CA ARG A 57 -0.70 3.62 20.97
C ARG A 57 0.23 4.46 21.87
N ASP A 58 1.30 5.00 21.30
CA ASP A 58 2.22 5.88 22.03
C ASP A 58 1.52 7.17 22.50
N TYR A 59 0.73 7.79 21.62
CA TYR A 59 -0.01 9.01 21.96
C TYR A 59 -1.09 8.77 23.03
N ILE A 60 -1.80 7.64 22.96
CA ILE A 60 -2.75 7.20 24.00
C ILE A 60 -2.05 7.09 25.35
N GLY A 61 -0.89 6.43 25.40
CA GLY A 61 -0.10 6.29 26.62
C GLY A 61 0.35 7.63 27.18
N ALA A 62 0.83 8.53 26.31
CA ALA A 62 1.24 9.87 26.69
C ALA A 62 0.09 10.70 27.28
N LEU A 63 -1.08 10.69 26.62
CA LEU A 63 -2.27 11.41 27.08
C LEU A 63 -2.78 10.91 28.44
N LYS A 64 -2.87 9.58 28.62
CA LYS A 64 -3.30 8.99 29.90
C LYS A 64 -2.35 9.33 31.03
N LYS A 65 -1.03 9.21 30.79
CA LYS A 65 0.00 9.54 31.78
C LYS A 65 -0.03 11.03 32.14
N TRP A 66 -0.10 11.90 31.14
CA TRP A 66 -0.20 13.34 31.33
C TRP A 66 -1.45 13.71 32.12
N SER A 67 -2.61 13.18 31.73
CA SER A 67 -3.88 13.44 32.40
C SER A 67 -3.84 13.05 33.88
N LEU A 68 -3.45 11.80 34.18
CA LEU A 68 -3.39 11.31 35.55
C LEU A 68 -2.41 12.10 36.43
N THR A 69 -1.29 12.55 35.86
CA THR A 69 -0.29 13.35 36.59
C THR A 69 -0.88 14.71 36.96
N TRP A 70 -1.43 15.43 35.99
CA TRP A 70 -1.94 16.77 36.22
C TRP A 70 -3.24 16.82 37.01
N GLN A 71 -4.07 15.77 36.96
CA GLN A 71 -5.21 15.65 37.86
C GLN A 71 -4.76 15.68 39.33
N LYS A 72 -3.69 14.97 39.70
CA LYS A 72 -3.15 14.95 41.07
C LYS A 72 -2.53 16.29 41.47
N GLU A 73 -1.77 16.92 40.58
CA GLU A 73 -1.15 18.22 40.85
C GLU A 73 -2.21 19.33 41.01
N ILE A 74 -3.23 19.35 40.14
CA ILE A 74 -4.34 20.30 40.25
C ILE A 74 -5.13 20.07 41.54
N GLN A 75 -5.39 18.81 41.94
CA GLN A 75 -6.06 18.53 43.21
C GLN A 75 -5.33 19.15 44.40
N ARG A 76 -3.99 19.11 44.42
CA ARG A 76 -3.14 19.67 45.48
C ARG A 76 -2.93 21.19 45.39
N CYS A 77 -3.20 21.81 44.25
CA CYS A 77 -2.94 23.24 44.07
C CYS A 77 -3.89 24.11 44.93
N GLN A 78 -3.40 25.30 45.29
CA GLN A 78 -4.11 26.28 46.12
C GLN A 78 -5.23 27.02 45.37
N GLU A 79 -5.34 26.87 44.04
CA GLU A 79 -6.47 27.38 43.27
C GLU A 79 -7.79 26.74 43.73
N TYR A 80 -8.90 27.41 43.48
CA TYR A 80 -10.22 26.94 43.90
C TYR A 80 -11.32 27.44 42.97
N GLY A 81 -12.56 27.01 43.25
CA GLY A 81 -13.74 27.45 42.52
C GLY A 81 -13.73 27.06 41.04
N SER A 82 -14.31 27.93 40.21
CA SER A 82 -14.47 27.72 38.77
C SER A 82 -13.14 27.55 38.03
N ASN A 83 -12.10 28.30 38.41
CA ASN A 83 -10.79 28.21 37.74
C ASN A 83 -10.18 26.81 37.86
N LYS A 84 -10.16 26.26 39.08
CA LYS A 84 -9.69 24.88 39.33
C LYS A 84 -10.53 23.86 38.58
N ALA A 85 -11.85 24.04 38.56
CA ALA A 85 -12.76 23.15 37.84
C ALA A 85 -12.48 23.15 36.33
N THR A 86 -12.25 24.32 35.72
CA THR A 86 -11.91 24.44 34.31
C THR A 86 -10.58 23.76 33.99
N TRP A 87 -9.55 23.97 34.81
CA TRP A 87 -8.25 23.30 34.63
C TRP A 87 -8.38 21.78 34.70
N PHE A 88 -9.11 21.29 35.71
CA PHE A 88 -9.34 19.86 35.88
C PHE A 88 -10.11 19.26 34.70
N ALA A 89 -11.13 19.97 34.19
CA ALA A 89 -11.88 19.57 33.01
C ALA A 89 -11.00 19.51 31.74
N SER A 90 -10.09 20.47 31.55
CA SER A 90 -9.14 20.45 30.41
C SER A 90 -8.23 19.22 30.43
N VAL A 91 -7.78 18.80 31.61
CA VAL A 91 -6.93 17.62 31.76
C VAL A 91 -7.72 16.33 31.53
N ILE A 92 -8.95 16.23 32.05
CA ILE A 92 -9.87 15.11 31.76
C ILE A 92 -10.18 14.99 30.27
N ALA A 93 -10.36 16.12 29.57
CA ALA A 93 -10.62 16.10 28.13
C ALA A 93 -9.48 15.42 27.35
N GLY A 94 -8.22 15.53 27.80
CA GLY A 94 -7.11 14.79 27.19
C GLY A 94 -7.20 13.28 27.40
N GLU A 95 -7.70 12.81 28.54
CA GLU A 95 -7.99 11.39 28.76
C GLU A 95 -9.13 10.91 27.86
N GLN A 96 -10.20 11.71 27.69
CA GLN A 96 -11.27 11.40 26.73
C GLN A 96 -10.74 11.32 25.29
N HIS A 97 -9.85 12.24 24.91
CA HIS A 97 -9.19 12.21 23.59
C HIS A 97 -8.38 10.91 23.38
N SER A 98 -7.74 10.40 24.43
CA SER A 98 -7.05 9.09 24.36
C SER A 98 -7.98 7.92 24.04
N HIS A 99 -9.27 7.99 24.40
CA HIS A 99 -10.24 6.95 24.04
C HIS A 99 -10.56 7.01 22.54
N THR A 100 -10.74 8.20 21.97
CA THR A 100 -10.93 8.36 20.52
C THR A 100 -9.73 7.82 19.74
N HIS A 101 -8.51 8.12 20.18
CA HIS A 101 -7.30 7.55 19.58
C HIS A 101 -7.21 6.03 19.72
N SER A 102 -7.72 5.46 20.82
CA SER A 102 -7.81 3.99 20.98
C SER A 102 -8.72 3.37 19.93
N GLU A 103 -9.89 3.96 19.67
CA GLU A 103 -10.79 3.46 18.61
C GLU A 103 -10.15 3.53 17.21
N ILE A 104 -9.33 4.56 16.94
CA ILE A 104 -8.58 4.68 15.70
C ILE A 104 -7.57 3.54 15.59
N ALA A 105 -6.79 3.29 16.64
CA ALA A 105 -5.82 2.20 16.68
C ALA A 105 -6.49 0.83 16.43
N ASP A 106 -7.60 0.56 17.11
CA ASP A 106 -8.34 -0.71 16.97
C ASP A 106 -8.90 -0.88 15.53
N LYS A 107 -9.40 0.20 14.91
CA LYS A 107 -9.85 0.18 13.51
C LYS A 107 -8.70 -0.11 12.55
N LEU A 108 -7.51 0.44 12.80
CA LEU A 108 -6.32 0.19 11.97
C LEU A 108 -5.82 -1.25 12.13
N GLU A 109 -5.83 -1.80 13.34
CA GLU A 109 -5.52 -3.21 13.61
C GLU A 109 -6.48 -4.14 12.86
N ASN A 110 -7.79 -3.83 12.84
CA ASN A 110 -8.75 -4.58 12.03
C ASN A 110 -8.46 -4.53 10.52
N VAL A 111 -7.94 -3.40 10.02
CA VAL A 111 -7.51 -3.30 8.61
C VAL A 111 -6.30 -4.19 8.35
N ILE A 112 -5.34 -4.27 9.28
CA ILE A 112 -4.19 -5.20 9.19
C ILE A 112 -4.66 -6.66 9.11
N GLU A 113 -5.63 -7.05 9.93
CA GLU A 113 -6.22 -8.39 9.89
C GLU A 113 -6.87 -8.68 8.54
N LYS A 114 -7.65 -7.73 8.00
CA LYS A 114 -8.28 -7.86 6.67
C LYS A 114 -7.26 -7.99 5.54
N ILE A 115 -6.18 -7.20 5.57
CA ILE A 115 -5.09 -7.31 4.58
C ILE A 115 -4.42 -8.68 4.69
N SER A 116 -4.17 -9.14 5.91
CA SER A 116 -3.55 -10.45 6.16
C SER A 116 -4.42 -11.59 5.67
N GLN A 117 -5.74 -11.51 5.88
CA GLN A 117 -6.70 -12.48 5.37
C GLN A 117 -6.76 -12.46 3.84
N TYR A 118 -6.86 -11.27 3.22
CA TYR A 118 -6.78 -11.12 1.78
C TYR A 118 -5.50 -11.71 1.20
N GLN A 119 -4.36 -11.47 1.85
CA GLN A 119 -3.08 -12.01 1.44
C GLN A 119 -3.08 -13.55 1.49
N LYS A 120 -3.67 -14.13 2.54
CA LYS A 120 -3.84 -15.58 2.64
C LYS A 120 -4.70 -16.10 1.49
N ASP A 121 -5.87 -15.55 1.29
CA ASP A 121 -6.83 -16.07 0.30
C ASP A 121 -6.33 -15.98 -1.14
N ASN A 122 -5.51 -14.97 -1.45
CA ASN A 122 -5.06 -14.69 -2.82
C ASN A 122 -3.62 -15.16 -3.11
N TYR A 123 -2.73 -15.20 -2.12
CA TYR A 123 -1.30 -15.51 -2.33
C TYR A 123 -0.80 -16.74 -1.56
N SER A 124 -1.41 -17.12 -0.42
CA SER A 124 -0.84 -18.17 0.46
C SER A 124 -0.99 -19.60 -0.06
N LYS A 125 -1.87 -19.86 -1.04
CA LYS A 125 -1.78 -21.08 -1.86
C LYS A 125 -0.64 -20.91 -2.87
N SER A 126 0.59 -20.78 -2.37
CA SER A 126 1.79 -20.47 -3.16
C SER A 126 1.90 -21.37 -4.41
N TYR A 127 1.51 -22.64 -4.32
CA TYR A 127 1.41 -23.52 -5.48
C TYR A 127 0.40 -23.05 -6.55
N ILE A 128 -0.81 -22.67 -6.16
CA ILE A 128 -1.86 -22.22 -7.09
C ILE A 128 -1.54 -20.83 -7.66
N HIS A 129 -1.10 -19.89 -6.83
CA HIS A 129 -0.74 -18.54 -7.30
C HIS A 129 0.47 -18.59 -8.24
N THR A 130 1.55 -19.26 -7.83
CA THR A 130 2.75 -19.41 -8.67
C THR A 130 2.43 -20.15 -9.96
N ARG A 131 1.54 -21.15 -9.92
CA ARG A 131 1.07 -21.84 -11.12
C ARG A 131 0.32 -20.90 -12.06
N LYS A 132 -0.64 -20.11 -11.56
CA LYS A 132 -1.38 -19.13 -12.36
C LYS A 132 -0.46 -18.09 -13.00
N VAL A 133 0.53 -17.57 -12.26
CA VAL A 133 1.50 -16.63 -12.80
C VAL A 133 2.33 -17.25 -13.92
N LYS A 134 2.76 -18.51 -13.76
CA LYS A 134 3.47 -19.25 -14.82
C LYS A 134 2.58 -19.56 -16.02
N GLU A 135 1.29 -19.81 -15.81
CA GLU A 135 0.31 -19.98 -16.90
C GLU A 135 0.16 -18.68 -17.69
N PHE A 136 0.01 -17.53 -17.02
CA PHE A 136 -0.03 -16.23 -17.70
C PHE A 136 1.26 -15.95 -18.50
N GLU A 137 2.43 -16.27 -17.96
CA GLU A 137 3.70 -16.10 -18.67
C GLU A 137 3.73 -16.93 -19.96
N LYS A 138 3.32 -18.20 -19.91
CA LYS A 138 3.21 -19.07 -21.10
C LYS A 138 2.18 -18.56 -22.11
N ASP A 139 1.03 -18.07 -21.65
CA ASP A 139 -0.02 -17.56 -22.53
C ASP A 139 0.47 -16.32 -23.29
N PHE A 140 1.19 -15.42 -22.61
CA PHE A 140 1.81 -14.26 -23.27
C PHE A 140 2.91 -14.68 -24.25
N GLU A 141 3.80 -15.61 -23.87
CA GLU A 141 4.83 -16.13 -24.78
C GLU A 141 4.21 -16.73 -26.06
N GLN A 142 3.15 -17.53 -25.89
CA GLN A 142 2.45 -18.16 -27.00
C GLN A 142 1.73 -17.13 -27.88
N ALA A 143 1.05 -16.15 -27.29
CA ALA A 143 0.38 -15.08 -28.01
C ALA A 143 1.38 -14.19 -28.78
N GLN A 144 2.55 -13.90 -28.21
CA GLN A 144 3.55 -13.04 -28.84
C GLN A 144 4.39 -13.77 -29.89
N LYS A 145 4.46 -15.12 -29.86
CA LYS A 145 5.34 -15.93 -30.72
C LYS A 145 5.22 -15.62 -32.20
N GLY A 146 3.99 -15.55 -32.73
CA GLY A 146 3.74 -15.25 -34.14
C GLY A 146 4.16 -13.83 -34.52
N TRP A 147 3.83 -12.87 -33.67
CA TRP A 147 4.17 -11.46 -33.83
C TRP A 147 5.69 -11.23 -33.80
N LEU A 148 6.42 -11.86 -32.88
CA LEU A 148 7.89 -11.77 -32.81
C LEU A 148 8.55 -12.32 -34.09
N LYS A 149 7.98 -13.37 -34.70
CA LYS A 149 8.48 -13.90 -35.96
C LYS A 149 8.30 -12.89 -37.11
N LEU A 150 7.21 -12.12 -37.11
CA LEU A 150 6.98 -11.07 -38.10
C LEU A 150 7.89 -9.86 -37.88
N ILE A 151 8.07 -9.42 -36.63
CA ILE A 151 9.00 -8.33 -36.27
C ILE A 151 10.41 -8.67 -36.75
N ARG A 152 10.93 -9.87 -36.46
CA ARG A 152 12.28 -10.26 -36.91
C ARG A 152 12.44 -10.18 -38.43
N LYS A 153 11.44 -10.65 -39.19
CA LYS A 153 11.46 -10.54 -40.66
C LYS A 153 11.49 -9.08 -41.14
N LEU A 154 10.75 -8.19 -40.47
CA LEU A 154 10.76 -6.76 -40.78
C LEU A 154 12.11 -6.12 -40.45
N GLU A 155 12.70 -6.48 -39.31
CA GLU A 155 14.03 -6.00 -38.91
C GLU A 155 15.12 -6.46 -39.87
N ASP A 156 15.09 -7.73 -40.32
CA ASP A 156 16.03 -8.27 -41.30
C ASP A 156 15.88 -7.58 -42.66
N ALA A 157 14.64 -7.38 -43.14
CA ALA A 157 14.38 -6.68 -44.39
C ALA A 157 14.83 -5.22 -44.36
N LYS A 158 14.64 -4.54 -43.21
CA LYS A 158 15.10 -3.17 -43.02
C LYS A 158 16.62 -3.06 -43.03
N LYS A 159 17.33 -3.99 -42.37
CA LYS A 159 18.80 -4.02 -42.43
C LYS A 159 19.31 -4.17 -43.87
N LEU A 160 18.71 -5.09 -44.62
CA LEU A 160 19.05 -5.28 -46.04
C LEU A 160 18.80 -4.02 -46.88
N SER A 161 17.76 -3.23 -46.58
CA SER A 161 17.52 -1.96 -47.29
C SER A 161 18.46 -0.83 -46.86
N ASP A 162 18.89 -0.82 -45.60
CA ASP A 162 19.82 0.19 -45.09
C ASP A 162 21.27 -0.07 -45.56
N GLU A 163 21.58 -1.31 -45.97
CA GLU A 163 22.88 -1.75 -46.51
C GLU A 163 22.99 -1.65 -48.04
N ALA A 164 21.87 -1.43 -48.75
CA ALA A 164 21.78 -1.34 -50.21
C ALA A 164 21.80 0.11 -50.72
#